data_AF-A0AAV1JBU5-F1
#
_entry.id   AF-A0AAV1JBU5-F1
#
_cell.length_a   1.000
_cell.length_b   1.000
_cell.length_c   1.000
_cell.angle_alpha   90.00
_cell.angle_beta   90.00
_cell.angle_gamma   90.00
#
_symmetry.space_group_name_H-M   'P 1'
#
loop_
_entity.id
_entity.type
_entity.pdbx_description
1 polymer ?
#
loop_
_entity_poly.entity_id
_entity_poly.type
_entity_poly.pdbx_seq_one_letter_code
_entity_poly.pdbx_strand_id
1 'polypeptide(L)'
;MTMMLKGTHAELIGIYTGIHAKFSKGDFYSIGGLAPGKMPLQWHLLIYEPDNEQNDEQCIAMHSNETIADTISWTYELVAVTTYKFHNIALNYSRAFMACSAEGLDLAIINSEVEGHVLSAVRRSRNGQLEDRSCSERASFVCEKSVDSLLID
;
A
#
# COMPACT_ATOMS: atom_id res chain seq x y z
N MET A 1 15.82 9.04 9.75
CA MET A 1 16.90 8.79 8.77
C MET A 1 16.22 8.32 7.51
N THR A 2 16.06 9.23 6.55
CA THR A 2 15.35 8.98 5.29
C THR A 2 16.03 7.82 4.56
N MET A 3 15.35 6.67 4.41
CA MET A 3 15.74 5.70 3.40
C MET A 3 15.39 6.32 2.05
N MET A 4 16.28 7.17 1.55
CA MET A 4 16.31 7.41 0.12
C MET A 4 16.86 6.14 -0.50
N LEU A 5 16.11 5.57 -1.45
CA LEU A 5 16.58 4.55 -2.39
C LEU A 5 17.64 5.17 -3.32
N LYS A 6 18.69 5.78 -2.78
CA LYS A 6 19.78 6.37 -3.57
C LYS A 6 20.73 5.28 -4.00
N GLY A 7 20.80 5.05 -5.31
CA GLY A 7 21.72 4.12 -5.97
C GLY A 7 21.19 2.70 -6.17
N THR A 8 19.88 2.47 -6.09
CA THR A 8 19.30 1.13 -6.34
C THR A 8 18.72 1.04 -7.75
N HIS A 9 18.64 -0.17 -8.32
CA HIS A 9 18.03 -0.42 -9.64
C HIS A 9 16.57 0.09 -9.71
N ALA A 10 15.89 0.15 -8.55
CA ALA A 10 14.55 0.73 -8.37
C ALA A 10 14.50 2.26 -8.57
N GLU A 11 15.60 2.99 -8.37
CA GLU A 11 15.68 4.44 -8.63
C GLU A 11 15.64 4.75 -10.14
N LEU A 12 16.08 3.80 -10.97
CA LEU A 12 16.15 3.92 -12.44
C LEU A 12 14.93 3.34 -13.15
N ILE A 13 14.26 2.33 -12.57
CA ILE A 13 13.20 1.56 -13.24
C ILE A 13 11.80 1.84 -12.65
N GLY A 14 11.72 2.45 -11.46
CA GLY A 14 10.46 2.60 -10.74
C GLY A 14 10.05 1.32 -10.01
N ILE A 15 9.06 1.43 -9.13
CA ILE A 15 8.51 0.32 -8.35
C ILE A 15 7.15 -0.09 -8.92
N TYR A 16 6.94 -1.40 -9.12
CA TYR A 16 5.64 -1.87 -9.59
C TYR A 16 4.53 -1.58 -8.59
N THR A 17 3.39 -1.18 -9.12
CA THR A 17 2.15 -0.99 -8.36
C THR A 17 1.23 -2.19 -8.54
N GLY A 18 0.17 -2.24 -7.75
CA GLY A 18 -0.91 -3.21 -7.95
C GLY A 18 -1.83 -2.89 -9.13
N ILE A 19 -1.48 -2.00 -10.06
CA ILE A 19 -2.33 -1.58 -11.18
C ILE A 19 -1.84 -2.25 -12.47
N HIS A 20 -2.75 -2.90 -13.20
CA HIS A 20 -2.42 -3.61 -14.44
C HIS A 20 -3.59 -3.65 -15.44
N ALA A 21 -3.29 -3.90 -16.70
CA ALA A 21 -4.24 -4.15 -17.81
C ALA A 21 -4.14 -5.58 -18.36
N LYS A 22 -3.66 -6.55 -17.54
CA LYS A 22 -3.48 -7.95 -17.97
C LYS A 22 -4.78 -8.67 -18.36
N PHE A 23 -5.92 -8.29 -17.78
CA PHE A 23 -7.21 -8.93 -18.08
C PHE A 23 -7.93 -8.34 -19.29
N SER A 24 -7.75 -7.04 -19.55
CA SER A 24 -8.28 -6.34 -20.73
C SER A 24 -7.26 -5.28 -21.13
N LYS A 25 -6.63 -5.47 -22.29
CA LYS A 25 -5.54 -4.61 -22.76
C LYS A 25 -6.02 -3.16 -22.88
N GLY A 26 -5.29 -2.23 -22.28
CA GLY A 26 -5.64 -0.81 -22.21
C GLY A 26 -6.64 -0.44 -21.10
N ASP A 27 -7.29 -1.41 -20.45
CA ASP A 27 -8.17 -1.15 -19.31
C ASP A 27 -7.45 -1.46 -17.99
N PHE A 28 -6.82 -0.43 -17.43
CA PHE A 28 -6.08 -0.56 -16.18
C PHE A 28 -7.02 -0.62 -14.97
N TYR A 29 -6.74 -1.55 -14.06
CA TYR A 29 -7.39 -1.66 -12.75
C TYR A 29 -6.38 -2.05 -11.69
N SER A 30 -6.62 -1.63 -10.45
CA SER A 30 -5.89 -2.21 -9.32
C SER A 30 -6.26 -3.69 -9.14
N ILE A 31 -5.41 -4.46 -8.45
CA ILE A 31 -5.71 -5.84 -8.00
C ILE A 31 -7.02 -5.89 -7.20
N GLY A 32 -7.39 -4.79 -6.52
CA GLY A 32 -8.67 -4.63 -5.81
C GLY A 32 -9.84 -4.16 -6.69
N GLY A 33 -9.68 -4.06 -8.02
CA GLY A 33 -10.71 -3.65 -8.97
C GLY A 33 -10.97 -2.14 -9.03
N LEU A 34 -10.10 -1.30 -8.46
CA LEU A 34 -10.26 0.16 -8.48
C LEU A 34 -9.69 0.74 -9.78
N ALA A 35 -10.49 1.58 -10.46
CA ALA A 35 -10.07 2.25 -11.68
C ALA A 35 -9.10 3.42 -11.42
N PRO A 36 -8.14 3.71 -12.32
CA PRO A 36 -7.15 4.78 -12.22
C PRO A 36 -7.70 6.16 -11.87
N GLY A 37 -8.83 6.56 -12.46
CA GLY A 37 -9.45 7.87 -12.19
C GLY A 37 -9.97 8.08 -10.75
N LYS A 38 -9.98 7.03 -9.93
CA LYS A 38 -10.33 7.10 -8.49
C LYS A 38 -9.11 7.02 -7.57
N MET A 39 -7.91 6.87 -8.13
CA MET A 39 -6.66 6.81 -7.38
C MET A 39 -5.98 8.19 -7.39
N PRO A 40 -5.39 8.64 -6.27
CA PRO A 40 -4.75 9.95 -6.17
C PRO A 40 -3.33 9.93 -6.77
N LEU A 41 -3.18 9.43 -8.00
CA LEU A 41 -1.88 9.27 -8.69
C LEU A 41 -1.81 10.20 -9.90
N GLN A 42 -0.62 10.73 -10.19
CA GLN A 42 -0.36 11.53 -11.38
C GLN A 42 0.45 10.73 -12.39
N TRP A 43 -0.06 10.62 -13.61
CA TRP A 43 0.68 10.07 -14.74
C TRP A 43 1.92 10.92 -15.04
N HIS A 44 2.96 10.30 -15.60
CA HIS A 44 4.12 11.03 -16.06
C HIS A 44 3.79 11.84 -17.33
N LEU A 45 3.20 13.01 -17.13
CA LEU A 45 2.69 13.88 -18.19
C LEU A 45 3.79 14.41 -19.13
N LEU A 46 5.07 14.32 -18.74
CA LEU A 46 6.20 14.80 -19.55
C LEU A 46 6.61 13.83 -20.67
N ILE A 47 6.19 12.56 -20.62
CA ILE A 47 6.56 11.54 -21.63
C ILE A 47 5.36 10.85 -22.31
N TYR A 48 4.13 11.36 -22.11
CA TYR A 48 2.86 10.85 -22.68
C TYR A 48 2.31 9.54 -22.10
N GLU A 49 2.44 9.34 -20.80
CA GLU A 49 1.86 8.16 -20.10
C GLU A 49 0.35 8.29 -19.78
N PRO A 50 -0.43 7.19 -19.78
CA PRO A 50 -0.04 5.86 -20.27
C PRO A 50 -0.13 5.81 -21.79
N ASP A 51 0.88 5.25 -22.47
CA ASP A 51 0.91 5.16 -23.92
C ASP A 51 0.73 3.73 -24.46
N ASN A 52 0.81 2.73 -23.59
CA ASN A 52 0.68 1.31 -23.92
C ASN A 52 1.54 0.96 -25.12
N GLU A 53 2.85 1.22 -25.02
CA GLU A 53 3.77 1.10 -26.15
C GLU A 53 3.63 -0.29 -26.80
N GLN A 54 3.37 -0.30 -28.11
CA GLN A 54 3.17 -1.54 -28.90
C GLN A 54 2.07 -2.48 -28.38
N ASN A 55 1.16 -1.97 -27.55
CA ASN A 55 0.10 -2.74 -26.89
C ASN A 55 0.63 -3.87 -25.97
N ASP A 56 1.79 -3.66 -25.35
CA ASP A 56 2.48 -4.65 -24.51
C ASP A 56 2.84 -4.16 -23.09
N GLU A 57 2.45 -2.94 -22.74
CA GLU A 57 2.70 -2.36 -21.42
C GLU A 57 1.47 -2.52 -20.53
N GLN A 58 1.46 -3.63 -19.81
CA GLN A 58 0.28 -4.07 -19.07
C GLN A 58 0.39 -3.84 -17.56
N CYS A 59 1.49 -3.28 -17.07
CA CYS A 59 1.77 -3.07 -15.65
C CYS A 59 2.11 -1.61 -15.40
N ILE A 60 1.70 -1.05 -14.27
CA ILE A 60 2.03 0.32 -13.89
C ILE A 60 3.17 0.34 -12.88
N ALA A 61 4.21 1.11 -13.16
CA ALA A 61 5.31 1.41 -12.24
C ALA A 61 5.23 2.86 -11.74
N MET A 62 5.63 3.09 -10.49
CA MET A 62 5.77 4.41 -9.89
C MET A 62 7.26 4.78 -9.80
N HIS A 63 7.62 5.92 -10.36
CA HIS A 63 8.97 6.45 -10.34
C HIS A 63 9.26 7.21 -9.02
N SER A 64 10.55 7.47 -8.77
CA SER A 64 11.04 8.22 -7.60
C SER A 64 10.56 9.68 -7.53
N ASN A 65 10.00 10.20 -8.62
CA ASN A 65 9.40 11.53 -8.73
C ASN A 65 7.87 11.53 -8.52
N GLU A 66 7.32 10.46 -7.93
CA GLU A 66 5.89 10.30 -7.60
C GLU A 66 4.94 10.20 -8.80
N THR A 67 5.48 10.07 -10.01
CA THR A 67 4.69 9.85 -11.23
C THR A 67 4.58 8.38 -11.57
N ILE A 68 3.54 8.01 -12.32
CA ILE A 68 3.34 6.64 -12.81
C ILE A 68 3.42 6.56 -14.33
N ALA A 69 3.87 5.40 -14.82
CA ALA A 69 4.01 5.04 -16.24
C ALA A 69 3.57 3.57 -16.43
N ASP A 70 3.03 3.23 -17.60
CA ASP A 70 2.91 1.81 -17.96
C ASP A 70 4.24 1.25 -18.46
N THR A 71 4.47 -0.04 -18.21
CA THR A 71 5.72 -0.69 -18.57
C THR A 71 5.54 -2.18 -18.85
N ILE A 72 6.47 -2.71 -19.62
CA ILE A 72 6.66 -4.14 -19.87
C ILE A 72 7.02 -4.91 -18.59
N SER A 73 6.23 -5.94 -18.28
CA SER A 73 6.33 -6.76 -17.07
C SER A 73 7.52 -7.75 -17.09
N TRP A 74 8.78 -7.29 -17.19
CA TRP A 74 9.94 -8.22 -17.28
C TRP A 74 10.48 -8.75 -15.96
N THR A 75 9.91 -8.38 -14.82
CA THR A 75 10.41 -8.85 -13.51
C THR A 75 9.26 -9.06 -12.54
N TYR A 76 9.04 -10.33 -12.17
CA TYR A 76 8.21 -10.70 -11.03
C TYR A 76 8.98 -10.37 -9.75
N GLU A 77 8.94 -9.12 -9.30
CA GLU A 77 9.33 -8.77 -7.95
C GLU A 77 8.04 -8.47 -7.18
N LEU A 78 7.64 -9.40 -6.32
CA LEU A 78 6.53 -9.21 -5.39
C LEU A 78 6.92 -8.07 -4.44
N VAL A 79 6.47 -6.86 -4.73
CA VAL A 79 6.57 -5.77 -3.77
C VAL A 79 5.62 -6.11 -2.61
N ALA A 80 6.19 -6.42 -1.45
CA ALA A 80 5.44 -6.66 -0.23
C ALA A 80 4.66 -5.38 0.15
N VAL A 81 3.38 -5.33 -0.20
CA VAL A 81 2.48 -4.26 0.24
C VAL A 81 1.78 -4.70 1.53
N THR A 82 2.20 -4.12 2.65
CA THR A 82 1.47 -4.22 3.91
C THR A 82 0.10 -3.55 3.75
N THR A 83 -0.98 -4.28 4.03
CA THR A 83 -2.34 -3.72 3.96
C THR A 83 -2.89 -3.43 5.35
N TYR A 84 -3.53 -2.28 5.52
CA TYR A 84 -4.13 -1.87 6.79
C TYR A 84 -5.66 -1.84 6.73
N LYS A 85 -6.32 -2.24 7.81
CA LYS A 85 -7.78 -2.14 7.96
C LYS A 85 -8.16 -1.47 9.27
N PHE A 86 -8.87 -0.35 9.17
CA PHE A 86 -9.36 0.39 10.34
C PHE A 86 -10.73 -0.12 10.78
N HIS A 87 -10.84 -0.44 12.07
CA HIS A 87 -12.08 -0.85 12.71
C HIS A 87 -12.57 0.26 13.63
N ASN A 88 -13.70 0.89 13.30
CA ASN A 88 -14.25 2.01 14.07
C ASN A 88 -15.01 1.57 15.35
N ILE A 89 -15.10 0.27 15.64
CA ILE A 89 -15.73 -0.24 16.86
C ILE A 89 -14.77 -0.14 18.04
N ALA A 90 -15.26 0.37 19.18
CA ALA A 90 -14.46 0.50 20.38
C ALA A 90 -14.37 -0.84 21.13
N LEU A 91 -13.22 -1.49 21.12
CA LEU A 91 -12.92 -2.76 21.81
C LEU A 91 -11.73 -2.59 22.76
N ASN A 92 -11.64 -3.46 23.77
CA ASN A 92 -10.42 -3.56 24.57
C ASN A 92 -9.34 -4.31 23.80
N TYR A 93 -8.09 -4.27 24.29
CA TYR A 93 -6.94 -4.81 23.57
C TYR A 93 -7.14 -6.26 23.13
N SER A 94 -7.54 -7.16 24.05
CA SER A 94 -7.73 -8.57 23.74
C SER A 94 -8.81 -8.83 22.70
N ARG A 95 -9.90 -8.04 22.71
CA ARG A 95 -10.96 -8.19 21.70
C ARG A 95 -10.58 -7.60 20.35
N ALA A 96 -9.82 -6.50 20.33
CA ALA A 96 -9.27 -5.95 19.10
C ALA A 96 -8.30 -6.95 18.43
N PHE A 97 -7.41 -7.56 19.22
CA PHE A 97 -6.54 -8.63 18.77
C PHE A 97 -7.32 -9.80 18.15
N MET A 98 -8.29 -10.35 18.89
CA MET A 98 -9.12 -11.46 18.38
C MET A 98 -9.88 -11.10 17.11
N ALA A 99 -10.34 -9.84 16.98
CA ALA A 99 -11.02 -9.38 15.77
C ALA A 99 -10.09 -9.35 14.56
N CYS A 100 -8.85 -8.85 14.71
CA CYS A 100 -7.86 -8.92 13.62
C CYS A 100 -7.52 -10.37 13.27
N SER A 101 -7.25 -11.23 14.27
CA SER A 101 -6.89 -12.63 14.03
C SER A 101 -8.02 -13.41 13.35
N ALA A 102 -9.28 -13.13 13.68
CA ALA A 102 -10.43 -13.72 13.00
C ALA A 102 -10.53 -13.34 11.52
N GLU A 103 -9.87 -12.24 11.11
CA GLU A 103 -9.79 -11.79 9.71
C GLU A 103 -8.51 -12.29 9.00
N GLY A 104 -7.68 -13.09 9.67
CA GLY A 104 -6.37 -13.50 9.15
C GLY A 104 -5.37 -12.34 9.10
N LEU A 105 -5.51 -11.39 10.03
CA LEU A 105 -4.68 -10.20 10.20
C LEU A 105 -4.11 -10.15 11.62
N ASP A 106 -3.07 -9.34 11.82
CA ASP A 106 -2.58 -8.99 13.17
C ASP A 106 -2.96 -7.56 13.54
N LEU A 107 -2.79 -7.18 14.81
CA LEU A 107 -2.83 -5.76 15.19
C LEU A 107 -1.66 -5.03 14.53
N ALA A 108 -1.92 -3.83 14.01
CA ALA A 108 -0.90 -3.08 13.27
C ALA A 108 0.33 -2.75 14.12
N ILE A 109 1.50 -3.01 13.53
CA ILE A 109 2.81 -2.75 14.10
C ILE A 109 3.41 -1.58 13.34
N ILE A 110 3.58 -0.44 14.02
CA ILE A 110 4.21 0.73 13.42
C ILE A 110 5.72 0.52 13.42
N ASN A 111 6.28 0.12 12.28
CA ASN A 111 7.70 -0.22 12.12
C ASN A 111 8.52 0.94 11.51
N SER A 112 7.86 1.97 10.97
CA SER A 112 8.52 3.11 10.33
C SER A 112 7.83 4.44 10.59
N GLU A 113 8.58 5.53 10.43
CA GLU A 113 8.06 6.90 10.51
C GLU A 113 6.97 7.16 9.46
N VAL A 114 7.10 6.57 8.27
CA VAL A 114 6.12 6.67 7.18
C VAL A 114 4.80 6.01 7.58
N GLU A 115 4.84 4.80 8.14
CA GLU A 115 3.64 4.11 8.64
C GLU A 115 2.95 4.90 9.75
N GLY A 116 3.73 5.47 10.68
CA GLY A 116 3.20 6.34 11.73
C GLY A 116 2.42 7.53 11.17
N HIS A 117 2.95 8.19 10.12
CA HIS A 117 2.26 9.29 9.44
C HIS A 117 1.00 8.84 8.70
N VAL A 118 1.03 7.70 8.01
CA VAL A 118 -0.15 7.17 7.30
C VAL A 118 -1.26 6.79 8.28
N LEU A 119 -0.93 6.05 9.35
CA LEU A 119 -1.91 5.57 10.32
C LEU A 119 -2.49 6.69 11.18
N SER A 120 -1.70 7.73 11.47
CA SER A 120 -2.19 8.93 12.15
C SER A 120 -3.15 9.76 11.29
N ALA A 121 -2.99 9.76 9.96
CA ALA A 121 -3.93 10.43 9.06
C ALA A 121 -5.27 9.67 8.92
N VAL A 122 -5.25 8.33 8.99
CA VAL A 122 -6.46 7.48 8.89
C VAL A 122 -7.37 7.65 10.11
N ARG A 123 -6.79 7.85 11.29
CA ARG A 123 -7.56 8.07 12.53
C ARG A 123 -7.71 9.56 12.77
N ARG A 124 -8.94 10.05 13.00
CA ARG A 124 -9.20 11.43 13.49
C ARG A 124 -8.74 11.65 14.95
N SER A 125 -7.62 11.05 15.36
CA SER A 125 -7.05 11.15 16.71
C SER A 125 -6.01 12.25 16.77
N ARG A 126 -5.94 12.95 17.90
CA ARG A 126 -5.09 14.12 18.18
C ARG A 126 -3.66 13.91 17.65
N ASN A 127 -3.35 14.53 16.52
CA ASN A 127 -2.01 14.81 16.01
C ASN A 127 -1.05 13.60 15.88
N GLY A 128 -1.56 12.36 15.81
CA GLY A 128 -0.73 11.17 15.62
C GLY A 128 0.19 10.79 16.79
N GLN A 129 -0.06 11.29 18.00
CA GLN A 129 0.76 10.96 19.18
C GLN A 129 0.34 9.61 19.79
N LEU A 130 1.33 8.82 20.22
CA LEU A 130 1.13 7.57 20.94
C LEU A 130 0.94 7.86 22.44
N GLU A 131 -0.02 7.18 23.07
CA GLU A 131 -0.30 7.25 24.51
C GLU A 131 -0.35 5.83 25.09
N ASP A 132 0.24 5.64 26.28
CA ASP A 132 0.22 4.38 27.03
C ASP A 132 -1.10 4.26 27.82
N ARG A 133 -2.15 3.78 27.15
CA ARG A 133 -3.47 3.59 27.76
C ARG A 133 -3.63 2.20 28.34
N SER A 134 -4.51 2.05 29.33
CA SER A 134 -4.80 0.74 29.92
C SER A 134 -5.38 -0.22 28.87
N CYS A 135 -4.87 -1.46 28.80
CA CYS A 135 -5.37 -2.49 27.86
C CYS A 135 -6.85 -2.86 28.06
N SER A 136 -7.43 -2.48 29.20
CA SER A 136 -8.86 -2.66 29.49
C SER A 136 -9.73 -1.55 28.91
N GLU A 137 -9.15 -0.41 28.55
CA GLU A 137 -9.87 0.68 27.89
C GLU A 137 -10.34 0.26 26.50
N ARG A 138 -11.45 0.85 26.08
CA ARG A 138 -12.03 0.59 24.76
C ARG A 138 -11.56 1.64 23.77
N ALA A 139 -11.08 1.18 22.62
CA ALA A 139 -10.59 2.04 21.54
C ALA A 139 -10.92 1.42 20.19
N SER A 140 -10.99 2.26 19.15
CA SER A 140 -10.91 1.76 17.78
C SER A 140 -9.47 1.30 17.50
N PHE A 141 -9.30 0.40 16.55
CA PHE A 141 -8.04 -0.31 16.31
C PHE A 141 -7.78 -0.46 14.81
N VAL A 142 -6.53 -0.77 14.47
CA VAL A 142 -6.08 -1.03 13.10
C VAL A 142 -5.49 -2.43 13.05
N CYS A 143 -5.90 -3.20 12.05
CA CYS A 143 -5.30 -4.47 11.72
C CYS A 143 -4.33 -4.31 10.53
N GLU A 144 -3.31 -5.16 10.48
CA GLU A 144 -2.28 -5.22 9.45
C GLU A 144 -2.18 -6.62 8.87
N LYS A 145 -1.94 -6.71 7.55
CA LYS A 145 -1.51 -7.94 6.88
C LYS A 145 -0.06 -7.77 6.45
N SER A 146 0.85 -8.52 7.05
CA SER A 146 2.19 -8.69 6.49
C SER A 146 2.13 -9.70 5.35
N VAL A 147 2.85 -9.41 4.26
CA VAL A 147 2.93 -10.28 3.09
C VAL A 147 3.87 -11.46 3.33
N ASP A 148 4.67 -11.43 4.40
CA ASP A 148 5.53 -12.56 4.82
C ASP A 148 4.71 -13.82 5.16
N SER A 149 3.43 -13.66 5.50
CA SER A 149 2.51 -14.77 5.76
C SER A 149 2.02 -15.48 4.48
N LEU A 150 2.29 -14.91 3.30
CA LEU A 150 1.93 -15.50 1.99
C LEU A 150 3.11 -16.20 1.30
N LEU A 151 4.29 -16.21 1.92
CA LEU A 151 5.51 -16.86 1.41
C LEU A 151 5.75 -18.26 2.02
N ILE A 152 4.76 -18.80 2.73
CA ILE A 152 4.76 -20.21 3.15
C ILE A 152 3.61 -20.88 2.40
N ASP A 153 3.90 -21.31 1.17
CA ASP A 153 3.40 -22.53 0.52
C ASP A 153 4.16 -22.76 -0.80
#